data_AF-A0A370NJX6-F1
#
_entry.id   AF-A0A370NJX6-F1
#
_cell.length_a   1.000
_cell.length_b   1.000
_cell.length_c   1.000
_cell.angle_alpha   90.00
_cell.angle_beta   90.00
_cell.angle_gamma   90.00
#
_symmetry.space_group_name_H-M   'P 1'
#
loop_
_entity.id
_entity.type
_entity.pdbx_description
1 polymer ?
#
loop_
_entity_poly.entity_id
_entity_poly.type
_entity_poly.pdbx_seq_one_letter_code
_entity_poly.pdbx_strand_id
1 'polypeptide(L)'
;MSERMRWITEEYRGMYVHAIAFEIAEMRRMEPPPGQKWGYMIAIRYTADRDDDMIYGPAGDRSDYFTRAAAEQAALYYGKRAIDIIQDLD
;
A
#
# COMPACT_ATOMS: atom_id res chain seq x y z
N MET A 1 -14.52 8.44 -14.89
CA MET A 1 -14.50 8.75 -13.45
C MET A 1 -13.66 7.68 -12.78
N SER A 2 -12.64 8.09 -12.04
CA SER A 2 -11.48 7.27 -11.68
C SER A 2 -11.79 6.31 -10.53
N GLU A 3 -12.27 5.10 -10.82
CA GLU A 3 -12.35 4.00 -9.83
C GLU A 3 -10.95 3.46 -9.42
N ARG A 4 -9.87 4.10 -9.91
CA ARG A 4 -8.50 3.61 -9.84
C ARG A 4 -7.82 3.73 -8.47
N MET A 5 -8.36 4.53 -7.54
CA MET A 5 -7.74 4.71 -6.22
C MET A 5 -8.81 4.58 -5.15
N ARG A 6 -8.90 3.41 -4.52
CA ARG A 6 -9.69 3.21 -3.30
C ARG A 6 -8.75 3.34 -2.11
N TRP A 7 -9.12 4.22 -1.20
CA TRP A 7 -8.46 4.32 0.10
C TRP A 7 -9.02 3.27 1.05
N ILE A 8 -8.12 2.56 1.74
CA ILE A 8 -8.43 1.69 2.87
C ILE A 8 -7.81 2.29 4.11
N THR A 9 -8.58 2.39 5.19
CA THR A 9 -8.09 2.74 6.52
C THR A 9 -8.42 1.59 7.45
N GLU A 10 -7.43 1.06 8.17
CA GLU A 10 -7.63 0.00 9.16
C GLU A 10 -6.98 0.39 10.48
N GLU A 11 -7.75 0.28 11.57
CA GLU A 11 -7.21 0.45 12.93
C GLU A 11 -6.41 -0.78 13.35
N TYR A 12 -5.24 -0.56 13.94
CA TYR A 12 -4.41 -1.60 14.50
C TYR A 12 -3.63 -1.06 15.70
N ARG A 13 -3.84 -1.68 16.88
CA ARG A 13 -3.16 -1.36 18.14
C ARG A 13 -3.19 0.14 18.52
N GLY A 14 -4.34 0.80 18.34
CA GLY A 14 -4.52 2.23 18.66
C GLY A 14 -3.88 3.20 17.65
N MET A 15 -3.44 2.70 16.51
CA MET A 15 -2.96 3.46 15.36
C MET A 15 -3.76 3.05 14.12
N TYR A 16 -3.59 3.77 13.02
CA TYR A 16 -4.30 3.55 11.76
C TYR A 16 -3.32 3.36 10.62
N VAL A 17 -3.55 2.30 9.83
CA VAL A 17 -2.90 2.06 8.54
C VAL A 17 -3.79 2.62 7.45
N HIS A 18 -3.27 3.56 6.68
CA HIS A 18 -3.91 4.10 5.48
C HIS A 18 -3.21 3.52 4.26
N ALA A 19 -3.95 2.79 3.44
CA ALA A 19 -3.45 2.10 2.27
C ALA A 19 -4.17 2.55 1.00
N ILE A 20 -3.41 2.70 -0.09
CA ILE A 20 -3.94 2.88 -1.45
C ILE A 20 -3.23 1.89 -2.35
N ALA A 21 -3.98 1.19 -3.19
CA ALA A 21 -3.42 0.45 -4.32
C ALA A 21 -3.64 1.23 -5.61
N PHE A 22 -2.64 1.22 -6.49
CA PHE A 22 -2.68 1.93 -7.77
C PHE A 22 -2.11 1.07 -8.91
N GLU A 23 -2.59 1.33 -10.11
CA GLU A 23 -2.12 0.66 -11.32
C GLU A 23 -0.76 1.25 -11.76
N ILE A 24 0.24 0.39 -11.99
CA ILE A 24 1.56 0.83 -12.48
C ILE A 24 1.50 0.91 -14.02
N ALA A 25 1.36 2.13 -14.55
CA ALA A 25 1.22 2.37 -15.98
C ALA A 25 2.53 2.31 -16.79
N GLU A 26 3.69 2.14 -16.14
CA GLU A 26 5.01 2.15 -16.77
C GLU A 26 5.75 0.81 -16.66
N MET A 27 5.49 -0.07 -17.64
CA MET A 27 6.52 -0.96 -18.20
C MET A 27 6.40 -0.94 -19.73
N ARG A 28 6.45 0.26 -20.32
CA ARG A 28 6.36 0.47 -21.79
C ARG A 28 7.66 0.19 -22.56
N ARG A 29 8.71 -0.37 -21.94
CA ARG A 29 10.02 -0.59 -22.61
C ARG A 29 10.63 -1.99 -22.46
N MET A 30 9.99 -2.90 -21.74
CA MET A 30 10.34 -4.31 -21.73
C MET A 30 9.04 -5.07 -21.85
N GLU A 31 8.99 -6.10 -22.70
CA GLU A 31 7.82 -6.97 -22.89
C GLU A 31 7.20 -7.27 -21.51
N PRO A 32 6.00 -6.75 -21.21
CA PRO A 32 5.44 -6.94 -19.89
C PRO A 32 5.17 -8.44 -19.71
N PRO A 33 5.58 -9.06 -18.59
CA PRO A 33 5.04 -10.37 -18.24
C PRO A 33 3.51 -10.26 -18.23
N PRO A 34 2.77 -11.35 -18.50
CA PRO A 34 1.33 -11.31 -18.71
C PRO A 34 0.63 -10.92 -17.41
N GLY A 35 0.37 -9.63 -17.20
CA GLY A 35 -0.32 -9.18 -16.01
C GLY A 35 -0.19 -7.69 -15.78
N GLN A 36 -1.34 -7.05 -15.59
CA GLN A 36 -1.45 -5.71 -15.03
C GLN A 36 -0.79 -5.69 -13.64
N LYS A 37 0.20 -4.81 -13.45
CA LYS A 37 0.93 -4.68 -12.18
C LYS A 37 0.31 -3.61 -11.31
N TRP A 38 0.12 -3.94 -10.03
CA TRP A 38 -0.39 -3.03 -9.01
C TRP A 38 0.73 -2.68 -8.03
N GLY A 39 0.80 -1.41 -7.65
CA GLY A 39 1.62 -0.92 -6.54
C GLY A 39 0.73 -0.48 -5.39
N TYR A 40 1.36 -0.14 -4.25
CA TYR A 40 0.64 0.42 -3.12
C TYR A 40 1.42 1.53 -2.40
N MET A 41 0.70 2.39 -1.69
CA MET A 41 1.24 3.40 -0.76
C MET A 41 0.68 3.13 0.63
N ILE A 42 1.47 3.46 1.66
CA ILE A 42 1.06 3.35 3.05
C ILE A 42 1.35 4.64 3.83
N ALA A 43 0.48 4.96 4.78
CA ALA A 43 0.73 5.92 5.84
C ALA A 43 0.26 5.36 7.18
N ILE A 44 0.97 5.68 8.26
CA ILE A 44 0.64 5.26 9.62
C ILE A 44 0.41 6.49 10.48
N ARG A 45 -0.73 6.55 11.16
CA ARG A 45 -1.14 7.72 11.95
C ARG A 45 -1.83 7.30 13.25
N TYR A 46 -1.94 8.22 14.19
CA TYR A 46 -2.77 8.06 15.41
C TYR A 46 -4.24 8.49 15.21
N THR A 47 -4.62 8.93 14.01
CA THR A 47 -5.99 9.33 13.66
C THR A 47 -6.49 8.55 12.46
N ALA A 48 -7.80 8.33 12.39
CA ALA A 48 -8.49 7.77 11.22
C ALA A 48 -8.61 8.77 10.06
N ASP A 49 -8.30 10.05 10.30
CA ASP A 49 -8.37 11.11 9.31
C ASP A 49 -7.32 10.90 8.21
N ARG A 50 -7.76 11.08 6.97
CA ARG A 50 -6.90 11.00 5.79
C ARG A 50 -6.20 12.33 5.61
N ASP A 51 -4.93 12.26 5.25
CA ASP A 51 -4.11 13.41 4.89
C ASP A 51 -3.18 12.97 3.75
N ASP A 52 -2.84 13.90 2.88
CA ASP A 52 -2.27 13.63 1.55
C ASP A 52 -0.79 13.22 1.61
N ASP A 53 -0.15 13.35 2.78
CA ASP A 53 1.22 12.89 3.04
C ASP A 53 1.26 11.37 3.21
N MET A 54 1.29 10.65 2.09
CA MET A 54 1.53 9.21 2.04
C MET A 54 2.97 8.89 1.64
N ILE A 55 3.57 7.92 2.34
CA ILE A 55 4.91 7.44 2.01
C ILE A 55 4.77 6.35 0.95
N TYR A 56 5.55 6.46 -0.13
CA TYR A 56 5.64 5.39 -1.12
C TYR A 56 6.14 4.12 -0.43
N GLY A 57 5.46 2.99 -0.64
CA GLY A 57 5.90 1.70 -0.09
C GLY A 57 7.37 1.43 -0.48
N PRO A 58 8.10 0.58 0.28
CA PRO A 58 9.53 0.39 0.08
C PRO A 58 9.85 0.22 -1.40
N ALA A 59 10.64 1.15 -1.96
CA ALA A 59 10.97 1.21 -3.39
C ALA A 59 11.70 -0.05 -3.93
N GLY A 60 12.01 -1.00 -3.04
CA GLY A 60 12.63 -2.28 -3.33
C GLY A 60 11.73 -3.50 -3.17
N ASP A 61 10.42 -3.35 -2.88
CA ASP A 61 9.52 -4.52 -2.94
C ASP A 61 9.34 -4.94 -4.40
N ARG A 62 10.13 -5.94 -4.80
CA ARG A 62 10.10 -6.57 -6.12
C ARG A 62 8.93 -7.54 -6.27
N SER A 63 8.02 -7.60 -5.30
CA SER A 63 6.83 -8.43 -5.38
C SER A 63 5.87 -7.84 -6.41
N ASP A 64 5.78 -8.48 -7.57
CA ASP A 64 4.78 -8.14 -8.57
C ASP A 64 3.38 -8.49 -8.02
N TYR A 65 2.55 -7.48 -7.71
CA TYR A 65 1.14 -7.71 -7.36
C TYR A 65 0.28 -7.70 -8.62
N PHE A 66 -0.19 -8.87 -9.03
CA PHE A 66 -1.01 -9.04 -10.24
C PHE A 66 -2.48 -8.69 -10.04
N THR A 67 -2.91 -8.37 -8.82
CA THR A 67 -4.26 -7.89 -8.53
C THR A 67 -4.22 -6.73 -7.54
N ARG A 68 -5.22 -5.84 -7.64
CA ARG A 68 -5.42 -4.75 -6.68
C ARG A 68 -5.56 -5.25 -5.25
N ALA A 69 -6.33 -6.31 -5.05
CA ALA A 69 -6.54 -6.90 -3.72
C ALA A 69 -5.24 -7.42 -3.11
N ALA A 70 -4.33 -7.99 -3.91
CA ALA A 70 -3.01 -8.40 -3.43
C ALA A 70 -2.16 -7.21 -2.97
N ALA A 71 -2.17 -6.10 -3.74
CA ALA A 71 -1.47 -4.87 -3.36
C ALA A 71 -2.09 -4.22 -2.09
N GLU A 72 -3.42 -4.22 -1.96
CA GLU A 72 -4.12 -3.75 -0.76
C GLU A 72 -3.75 -4.59 0.48
N GLN A 73 -3.72 -5.92 0.36
CA GLN A 73 -3.33 -6.81 1.46
C GLN A 73 -1.88 -6.62 1.87
N ALA A 74 -0.97 -6.44 0.91
CA ALA A 74 0.42 -6.14 1.19
C ALA A 74 0.59 -4.81 1.94
N ALA A 75 -0.12 -3.76 1.51
CA ALA A 75 -0.12 -2.47 2.17
C ALA A 75 -0.55 -2.58 3.65
N LEU A 76 -1.63 -3.32 3.93
CA LEU A 76 -2.10 -3.55 5.29
C LEU A 76 -1.11 -4.39 6.11
N TYR A 77 -0.54 -5.44 5.52
CA TYR A 77 0.45 -6.28 6.16
C TYR A 77 1.67 -5.48 6.63
N TYR A 78 2.29 -4.72 5.72
CA TYR A 78 3.47 -3.93 6.05
C TYR A 78 3.14 -2.73 6.95
N GLY A 79 1.96 -2.13 6.81
CA GLY A 79 1.50 -1.07 7.70
C GLY A 79 1.38 -1.55 9.15
N LYS A 80 0.79 -2.73 9.38
CA LYS A 80 0.69 -3.34 10.71
C LYS A 80 2.07 -3.68 11.28
N ARG A 81 2.95 -4.27 10.46
CA ARG A 81 4.35 -4.54 10.85
C ARG A 81 5.11 -3.29 11.25
N ALA A 82 4.90 -2.17 10.57
CA ALA A 82 5.52 -0.91 10.94
C ALA A 82 4.93 -0.31 12.24
N ILE A 83 3.62 -0.49 12.50
CA ILE A 83 3.04 -0.17 13.81
C ILE A 83 3.67 -1.01 14.92
N ASP A 84 3.86 -2.31 14.68
CA ASP A 84 4.53 -3.21 15.63
C ASP A 84 5.92 -2.69 15.99
N ILE A 85 6.73 -2.31 14.99
CA ILE A 85 8.05 -1.71 15.19
C ILE A 85 7.97 -0.38 15.95
N ILE A 86 7.04 0.51 15.60
CA ILE A 86 6.86 1.81 16.28
C ILE A 86 6.53 1.61 17.77
N GLN A 87 5.80 0.55 18.09
CA GLN A 87 5.39 0.23 19.46
C GLN A 87 6.36 -0.70 20.19
N ASP A 88 7.49 -1.05 19.57
CA ASP A 88 8.49 -1.99 20.12
C ASP A 88 7.89 -3.37 20.45
N LEU A 89 7.06 -3.87 19.52
CA LEU A 89 6.41 -5.17 19.58
C LEU A 89 6.97 -6.04 18.44
N ASP A 90 7.50 -7.23 18.76
CA ASP A 90 8.08 -8.18 17.79
C ASP A 90 7.02 -8.92 16.92
#